data_AF-A0A849YQ04-F1
#
_entry.id   AF-A0A849YQ04-F1
#
_cell.length_a   1.000
_cell.length_b   1.000
_cell.length_c   1.000
_cell.angle_alpha   90.00
_cell.angle_beta   90.00
_cell.angle_gamma   90.00
#
_symmetry.space_group_name_H-M   'P 1'
#
loop_
_entity.id
_entity.type
_entity.pdbx_description
1 polymer ?
#
loop_
_entity_poly.entity_id
_entity_poly.type
_entity_poly.pdbx_seq_one_letter_code
_entity_poly.pdbx_strand_id
1 'polypeptide(L)'
;MIRLTPRRAGATALALAVGVVAAAACGGKVVFVEDDGAGGSGTTGTGTSKATGGTTKSTTAAAPSTMTTPFVCDNLSFGECVTAPGCAPIFDDACCPQCSPGVCGDCVNWEFIGCEDRDAACDGNFDCGFVGEYVCQGIAPNCSGFCDGTMGCEPAICAFEGPPCQGCQAIIANVCTAVCDVPPPPCPPGFVAASDGVCWTGQCIDQVICGL
;
A
#
# COMPACT_ATOMS: atom_id res chain seq x y z
N MET A 1 -0.36 41.06 24.12
CA MET A 1 -1.36 40.03 24.47
C MET A 1 -2.62 40.30 23.68
N ILE A 2 -2.85 39.55 22.60
CA ILE A 2 -4.00 39.71 21.71
C ILE A 2 -4.89 38.49 21.93
N ARG A 3 -6.09 38.71 22.46
CA ARG A 3 -7.17 37.71 22.57
C ARG A 3 -7.93 37.69 21.26
N LEU A 4 -8.02 36.52 20.62
CA LEU A 4 -8.93 36.26 19.51
C LEU A 4 -9.96 35.22 19.98
N THR A 5 -11.23 35.61 19.97
CA THR A 5 -12.39 34.73 20.17
C THR A 5 -12.84 34.15 18.81
N PRO A 6 -13.36 32.90 18.78
CA PRO A 6 -13.74 32.22 17.56
C PRO A 6 -15.12 32.66 17.05
N ARG A 7 -15.25 32.90 15.74
CA ARG A 7 -16.53 32.97 15.04
C ARG A 7 -16.89 31.59 14.49
N ARG A 8 -18.05 31.07 14.90
CA ARG A 8 -18.78 30.01 14.21
C ARG A 8 -19.64 30.61 13.09
N ALA A 9 -19.55 30.02 11.90
CA ALA A 9 -20.55 29.94 10.83
C ALA A 9 -19.93 28.97 9.82
N GLY A 10 -20.57 27.96 9.24
CA GLY A 10 -21.96 27.68 8.92
C GLY A 10 -21.88 26.80 7.66
N ALA A 11 -22.70 25.76 7.59
CA ALA A 11 -22.60 24.68 6.61
C ALA A 11 -22.66 25.14 5.13
N THR A 12 -21.96 24.42 4.26
CA THR A 12 -22.34 24.29 2.84
C THR A 12 -21.92 22.90 2.35
N ALA A 13 -22.91 22.09 1.99
CA ALA A 13 -22.74 20.80 1.36
C ALA A 13 -22.09 20.99 -0.01
N LEU A 14 -20.91 20.42 -0.22
CA LEU A 14 -20.31 20.30 -1.53
C LEU A 14 -20.70 18.93 -2.10
N ALA A 15 -21.61 18.93 -3.06
CA ALA A 15 -21.89 17.76 -3.88
C ALA A 15 -20.65 17.46 -4.72
N LEU A 16 -19.98 16.33 -4.46
CA LEU A 16 -18.89 15.86 -5.30
C LEU A 16 -19.50 15.19 -6.54
N ALA A 17 -19.53 15.91 -7.66
CA ALA A 17 -19.70 15.33 -8.98
C ALA A 17 -18.42 14.53 -9.32
N VAL A 18 -18.47 13.21 -9.15
CA VAL A 18 -17.42 12.31 -9.65
C VAL A 18 -17.63 12.18 -11.15
N GLY A 19 -16.99 13.07 -11.91
CA GLY A 19 -16.83 12.96 -13.35
C GLY A 19 -15.80 11.87 -13.66
N VAL A 20 -16.27 10.73 -14.16
CA VAL A 20 -15.44 9.67 -14.73
C VAL A 20 -14.84 10.21 -16.04
N VAL A 21 -13.59 10.66 -15.98
CA VAL A 21 -12.79 11.05 -17.15
C VAL A 21 -11.87 9.90 -17.52
N ALA A 22 -12.21 9.28 -18.66
CA ALA A 22 -11.33 8.65 -19.64
C ALA A 22 -10.34 7.55 -19.18
N ALA A 23 -10.79 6.29 -19.24
CA ALA A 23 -9.94 5.16 -19.60
C ALA A 23 -10.26 4.75 -21.05
N ALA A 24 -9.47 5.26 -22.01
CA ALA A 24 -9.53 4.85 -23.41
C ALA A 24 -8.11 4.58 -23.90
N ALA A 25 -7.57 3.41 -23.54
CA ALA A 25 -6.36 2.86 -24.16
C ALA A 25 -6.25 1.32 -24.12
N CYS A 26 -7.06 0.62 -23.33
CA CYS A 26 -7.15 -0.84 -23.38
C CYS A 26 -8.59 -1.21 -23.72
N GLY A 27 -8.81 -2.04 -24.75
CA GLY A 27 -10.12 -2.38 -25.31
C GLY A 27 -11.05 -3.20 -24.41
N GLY A 28 -11.25 -2.76 -23.16
CA GLY A 28 -12.19 -3.32 -22.21
C GLY A 28 -13.60 -2.81 -22.48
N LYS A 29 -14.56 -3.74 -22.60
CA LYS A 29 -15.98 -3.43 -22.69
C LYS A 29 -16.51 -3.13 -21.29
N VAL A 30 -16.94 -1.89 -21.05
CA VAL A 30 -17.63 -1.51 -19.80
C VAL A 30 -19.09 -1.94 -19.90
N VAL A 31 -19.57 -2.74 -18.94
CA VAL A 31 -20.99 -3.08 -18.77
C VAL A 31 -21.51 -2.27 -17.60
N PHE A 32 -22.45 -1.37 -17.87
CA PHE A 32 -23.21 -0.69 -16.82
C PHE A 32 -24.30 -1.64 -16.33
N VAL A 33 -24.30 -1.92 -15.03
CA VAL A 33 -25.40 -2.58 -14.34
C VAL A 33 -26.18 -1.48 -13.64
N GLU A 34 -27.40 -1.22 -14.12
CA GLU A 34 -28.36 -0.34 -13.46
C GLU A 34 -28.98 -1.11 -12.29
N ASP A 35 -28.80 -0.61 -11.06
CA ASP A 35 -29.43 -1.15 -9.86
C ASP A 35 -30.75 -0.38 -9.63
N ASP A 36 -31.86 -0.94 -10.10
CA ASP A 36 -33.21 -0.45 -9.82
C ASP A 36 -33.66 -0.91 -8.42
N GLY A 37 -32.97 -0.43 -7.38
CA GLY A 37 -33.22 -0.78 -5.97
C GLY A 37 -34.01 0.29 -5.23
N ALA A 38 -35.35 0.21 -5.30
CA ALA A 38 -36.30 1.07 -4.59
C ALA A 38 -36.14 1.05 -3.05
N GLY A 39 -36.47 2.19 -2.43
CA GLY A 39 -36.24 2.48 -1.01
C GLY A 39 -36.99 1.62 0.00
N GLY A 40 -36.43 1.57 1.21
CA GLY A 40 -37.04 0.97 2.40
C GLY A 40 -36.46 1.58 3.67
N SER A 41 -37.21 2.53 4.26
CA SER A 41 -37.02 3.03 5.61
C SER A 41 -37.61 2.02 6.60
N GLY A 42 -36.84 1.59 7.61
CA GLY A 42 -37.28 0.57 8.57
C GLY A 42 -36.44 0.50 9.85
N THR A 43 -36.90 1.24 10.86
CA THR A 43 -36.85 1.02 12.32
C THR A 43 -35.85 0.05 12.98
N THR A 44 -35.26 0.58 14.06
CA THR A 44 -34.58 -0.03 15.20
C THR A 44 -35.25 -1.30 15.74
N GLY A 45 -34.43 -2.34 15.98
CA GLY A 45 -34.79 -3.51 16.77
C GLY A 45 -33.60 -4.04 17.56
N THR A 46 -33.57 -3.76 18.87
CA THR A 46 -32.67 -4.39 19.83
C THR A 46 -33.14 -5.83 20.07
N GLY A 47 -32.35 -6.80 19.63
CA GLY A 47 -32.61 -8.23 19.84
C GLY A 47 -31.41 -8.92 20.45
N THR A 48 -31.41 -9.10 21.77
CA THR A 48 -30.46 -9.97 22.49
C THR A 48 -30.84 -11.43 22.21
N SER A 49 -30.03 -12.14 21.41
CA SER A 49 -30.17 -13.58 21.21
C SER A 49 -28.92 -14.31 21.70
N LYS A 50 -29.09 -15.09 22.77
CA LYS A 50 -28.09 -15.99 23.33
C LYS A 50 -28.10 -17.28 22.50
N ALA A 51 -27.16 -17.43 21.57
CA ALA A 51 -26.97 -18.67 20.83
C ALA A 51 -26.14 -19.66 21.67
N THR A 52 -26.79 -20.75 22.08
CA THR A 52 -26.15 -21.96 22.61
C THR A 52 -26.29 -23.02 21.52
N GLY A 53 -25.19 -23.60 21.05
CA GLY A 53 -25.23 -24.84 20.27
C GLY A 53 -24.21 -24.95 19.16
N GLY A 54 -23.42 -26.04 19.22
CA GLY A 54 -22.92 -26.74 18.04
C GLY A 54 -21.43 -26.61 17.76
N THR A 55 -20.59 -27.30 18.52
CA THR A 55 -19.20 -27.59 18.12
C THR A 55 -19.21 -28.68 17.04
N THR A 56 -19.29 -28.29 15.77
CA THR A 56 -19.07 -29.20 14.65
C THR A 56 -17.58 -29.22 14.31
N LYS A 57 -16.88 -30.26 14.74
CA LYS A 57 -15.46 -30.49 14.44
C LYS A 57 -15.33 -30.95 12.98
N SER A 58 -15.13 -30.00 12.07
CA SER A 58 -14.79 -30.29 10.68
C SER A 58 -13.31 -30.67 10.59
N THR A 59 -13.02 -31.93 10.32
CA THR A 59 -11.67 -32.40 9.98
C THR A 59 -11.40 -32.04 8.53
N THR A 60 -10.89 -30.83 8.30
CA THR A 60 -10.33 -30.45 7.00
C THR A 60 -9.04 -31.25 6.81
N ALA A 61 -9.01 -32.07 5.77
CA ALA A 61 -7.82 -32.81 5.37
C ALA A 61 -6.66 -31.83 5.13
N ALA A 62 -5.52 -32.10 5.74
CA ALA A 62 -4.29 -31.33 5.56
C ALA A 62 -3.93 -31.34 4.07
N ALA A 63 -3.87 -30.14 3.48
CA ALA A 63 -3.23 -29.95 2.19
C ALA A 63 -1.77 -30.43 2.30
N PRO A 64 -1.20 -31.04 1.24
CA PRO A 64 0.20 -31.44 1.25
C PRO A 64 1.04 -30.21 1.57
N SER A 65 1.82 -30.29 2.63
CA SER A 65 2.86 -29.33 2.97
C SER A 65 3.85 -29.31 1.81
N THR A 66 3.62 -28.44 0.84
CA THR A 66 4.64 -28.02 -0.11
C THR A 66 5.84 -27.63 0.74
N MET A 67 6.99 -28.23 0.49
CA MET A 67 8.22 -27.86 1.18
C MET A 67 8.44 -26.36 0.97
N THR A 68 8.04 -25.55 1.95
CA THR A 68 8.43 -24.16 2.04
C THR A 68 9.92 -24.22 2.33
N THR A 69 10.73 -24.13 1.28
CA THR A 69 12.11 -23.72 1.47
C THR A 69 12.05 -22.44 2.30
N PRO A 70 12.74 -22.37 3.46
CA PRO A 70 12.72 -21.18 4.29
C PRO A 70 13.08 -19.99 3.40
N PHE A 71 12.18 -19.01 3.32
CA PHE A 71 12.49 -17.77 2.64
C PHE A 71 13.62 -17.12 3.42
N VAL A 72 14.74 -16.85 2.75
CA VAL A 72 15.85 -16.12 3.35
C VAL A 72 15.53 -14.64 3.14
N CYS A 73 14.77 -14.07 4.08
CA CYS A 73 14.44 -12.64 4.08
C CYS A 73 15.55 -11.78 4.71
N ASP A 74 16.46 -12.41 5.46
CA ASP A 74 17.59 -11.74 6.10
C ASP A 74 18.49 -11.01 5.10
N ASN A 75 18.87 -9.77 5.45
CA ASN A 75 19.81 -8.91 4.70
C ASN A 75 19.39 -8.54 3.27
N LEU A 76 18.12 -8.72 2.91
CA LEU A 76 17.60 -8.17 1.66
C LEU A 76 17.57 -6.65 1.73
N SER A 77 17.99 -5.99 0.65
CA SER A 77 17.72 -4.55 0.47
C SER A 77 16.21 -4.30 0.40
N PHE A 78 15.78 -3.05 0.55
CA PHE A 78 14.35 -2.71 0.51
C PHE A 78 13.67 -3.23 -0.77
N GLY A 79 14.28 -3.01 -1.94
CA GLY A 79 13.80 -3.50 -3.23
C GLY A 79 13.71 -5.03 -3.33
N GLU A 80 14.71 -5.74 -2.82
CA GLU A 80 14.70 -7.20 -2.78
C GLU A 80 13.63 -7.73 -1.81
N CYS A 81 13.45 -7.05 -0.68
CA CYS A 81 12.46 -7.42 0.33
C CYS A 81 11.04 -7.34 -0.22
N VAL A 82 10.69 -6.22 -0.88
CA VAL A 82 9.33 -6.03 -1.44
C VAL A 82 9.06 -6.92 -2.65
N THR A 83 10.10 -7.37 -3.35
CA THR A 83 9.98 -8.29 -4.49
C THR A 83 9.94 -9.75 -4.08
N ALA A 84 10.36 -10.09 -2.86
CA ALA A 84 10.26 -11.43 -2.29
C ALA A 84 8.86 -11.65 -1.65
N PRO A 85 7.98 -12.46 -2.25
CA PRO A 85 6.57 -12.58 -1.81
C PRO A 85 6.38 -13.21 -0.42
N GLY A 86 7.41 -13.88 0.11
CA GLY A 86 7.46 -14.43 1.46
C GLY A 86 8.06 -13.51 2.51
N CYS A 87 8.44 -12.29 2.14
CA CYS A 87 9.11 -11.35 3.02
C CYS A 87 8.28 -10.08 3.26
N ALA A 88 8.54 -9.43 4.39
CA ALA A 88 7.91 -8.18 4.79
C ALA A 88 8.97 -7.15 5.18
N PRO A 89 8.94 -5.93 4.61
CA PRO A 89 9.83 -4.87 5.05
C PRO A 89 9.42 -4.37 6.44
N ILE A 90 10.41 -4.24 7.32
CA ILE A 90 10.30 -3.61 8.63
C ILE A 90 10.81 -2.17 8.51
N PHE A 91 10.01 -1.24 9.00
CA PHE A 91 10.34 0.18 9.05
C PHE A 91 10.54 0.64 10.49
N ASP A 92 11.42 1.60 10.71
CA ASP A 92 11.47 2.38 11.97
C ASP A 92 11.21 3.85 11.65
N ASP A 93 10.60 4.56 12.60
CA ASP A 93 10.42 6.00 12.44
C ASP A 93 11.70 6.70 12.87
N ALA A 94 12.50 7.20 11.93
CA ALA A 94 13.73 7.94 12.23
C ALA A 94 13.48 9.19 13.10
N CYS A 95 12.24 9.72 13.12
CA CYS A 95 11.84 10.79 14.03
C CYS A 95 11.58 10.30 15.47
N CYS A 96 11.21 9.04 15.66
CA CYS A 96 10.94 8.43 16.96
C CYS A 96 11.36 6.95 16.95
N PRO A 97 12.67 6.67 16.86
CA PRO A 97 13.16 5.32 16.59
C PRO A 97 12.85 4.39 17.74
N GLN A 98 12.17 3.29 17.44
CA GLN A 98 11.88 2.24 18.42
C GLN A 98 13.08 1.31 18.62
N CYS A 99 13.87 1.09 17.57
CA CYS A 99 15.02 0.21 17.63
C CYS A 99 16.21 0.81 18.39
N SER A 100 16.32 2.14 18.36
CA SER A 100 17.34 2.88 19.11
C SER A 100 16.70 4.06 19.83
N PRO A 101 16.07 3.83 21.00
CA PRO A 101 15.27 4.83 21.70
C PRO A 101 16.01 6.17 21.89
N GLY A 102 15.46 7.23 21.31
CA GLY A 102 16.02 8.58 21.32
C GLY A 102 14.98 9.63 21.72
N VAL A 103 15.32 10.91 21.51
CA VAL A 103 14.33 11.99 21.64
C VAL A 103 13.41 11.94 20.45
N CYS A 104 12.12 11.68 20.69
CA CYS A 104 11.13 11.70 19.61
C CYS A 104 10.81 13.13 19.18
N GLY A 105 10.83 13.37 17.87
CA GLY A 105 10.37 14.59 17.23
C GLY A 105 8.93 14.49 16.75
N ASP A 106 8.26 15.62 16.55
CA ASP A 106 6.91 15.71 15.96
C ASP A 106 6.96 15.59 14.43
N CYS A 107 7.63 14.56 13.90
CA CYS A 107 7.69 14.24 12.48
C CYS A 107 7.49 12.75 12.25
N VAL A 108 7.26 12.36 10.99
CA VAL A 108 7.17 10.96 10.56
C VAL A 108 8.18 10.78 9.43
N ASN A 109 9.16 9.92 9.65
CA ASN A 109 10.17 9.60 8.65
C ASN A 109 10.48 8.11 8.68
N TRP A 110 9.75 7.34 7.89
CA TRP A 110 9.91 5.88 7.83
C TRP A 110 11.21 5.51 7.12
N GLU A 111 12.08 4.79 7.84
CA GLU A 111 13.31 4.23 7.32
C GLU A 111 13.19 2.71 7.29
N PHE A 112 13.58 2.09 6.17
CA PHE A 112 13.69 0.63 6.09
C PHE A 112 14.87 0.16 6.95
N ILE A 113 14.61 -0.72 7.92
CA ILE A 113 15.64 -1.21 8.85
C ILE A 113 15.97 -2.69 8.67
N GLY A 114 15.09 -3.44 8.02
CA GLY A 114 15.25 -4.87 7.87
C GLY A 114 14.12 -5.52 7.10
N CYS A 115 14.32 -6.79 6.79
CA CYS A 115 13.37 -7.61 6.06
C CYS A 115 13.20 -8.92 6.82
N GLU A 116 11.95 -9.27 7.08
CA GLU A 116 11.60 -10.44 7.90
C GLU A 116 10.68 -11.38 7.12
N ASP A 117 10.55 -12.61 7.60
CA ASP A 117 9.51 -13.52 7.12
C ASP A 117 8.14 -12.87 7.29
N ARG A 118 7.33 -12.87 6.23
CA ARG A 118 6.06 -12.15 6.21
C ARG A 118 5.09 -12.63 7.28
N ASP A 119 5.00 -13.93 7.52
CA ASP A 119 4.06 -14.47 8.50
C ASP A 119 4.53 -14.07 9.92
N ALA A 120 5.82 -14.23 10.21
CA ALA A 120 6.41 -13.78 11.47
C ALA A 120 6.22 -12.27 11.70
N ALA A 121 6.50 -11.46 10.69
CA ALA A 121 6.36 -10.01 10.75
C ALA A 121 4.91 -9.58 11.00
N CYS A 122 3.94 -10.21 10.32
CA CYS A 122 2.53 -9.92 10.48
C CYS A 122 1.93 -10.40 11.81
N ASP A 123 2.54 -11.41 12.43
CA ASP A 123 2.23 -11.83 13.80
C ASP A 123 2.91 -10.94 14.87
N GLY A 124 3.70 -9.95 14.45
CA GLY A 124 4.43 -9.05 15.34
C GLY A 124 5.66 -9.68 15.99
N ASN A 125 6.23 -10.72 15.39
CA ASN A 125 7.37 -11.46 15.92
C ASN A 125 8.71 -10.86 15.41
N PHE A 126 8.98 -9.61 15.79
CA PHE A 126 10.24 -8.91 15.54
C PHE A 126 10.60 -8.02 16.74
N ASP A 127 11.89 -7.71 16.93
CA ASP A 127 12.37 -7.03 18.13
C ASP A 127 11.92 -5.55 18.21
N CYS A 128 11.86 -4.85 17.08
CA CYS A 128 11.53 -3.43 16.99
C CYS A 128 11.10 -3.00 15.58
N GLY A 129 10.38 -1.88 15.47
CA GLY A 129 9.92 -1.31 14.20
C GLY A 129 8.43 -1.56 13.92
N PHE A 130 8.05 -1.43 12.66
CA PHE A 130 6.68 -1.54 12.19
C PHE A 130 6.60 -2.19 10.82
N VAL A 131 5.58 -3.01 10.63
CA VAL A 131 5.19 -3.56 9.33
C VAL A 131 3.99 -2.76 8.83
N GLY A 132 4.04 -2.32 7.57
CA GLY A 132 2.89 -1.67 6.95
C GLY A 132 1.70 -2.63 6.84
N GLU A 133 0.50 -2.20 7.24
CA GLU A 133 -0.72 -3.02 7.19
C GLU A 133 -0.99 -3.60 5.79
N TYR A 134 -0.62 -2.86 4.74
CA TYR A 134 -0.74 -3.27 3.35
C TYR A 134 0.01 -4.58 3.05
N VAL A 135 1.17 -4.80 3.70
CA VAL A 135 1.99 -6.00 3.53
C VAL A 135 1.22 -7.23 4.02
N CYS A 136 0.64 -7.15 5.21
CA CYS A 136 -0.10 -8.25 5.81
C CYS A 136 -1.41 -8.53 5.07
N GLN A 137 -2.06 -7.48 4.56
CA GLN A 137 -3.25 -7.62 3.72
C GLN A 137 -2.95 -8.11 2.28
N GLY A 138 -1.68 -8.10 1.86
CA GLY A 138 -1.28 -8.45 0.50
C GLY A 138 -1.82 -7.47 -0.55
N ILE A 139 -1.96 -6.20 -0.18
CA ILE A 139 -2.41 -5.13 -1.05
C ILE A 139 -1.27 -4.12 -1.27
N ALA A 140 -1.39 -3.31 -2.32
CA ALA A 140 -0.46 -2.21 -2.53
C ALA A 140 -0.69 -1.09 -1.49
N PRO A 141 0.37 -0.39 -1.03
CA PRO A 141 0.20 0.79 -0.20
C PRO A 141 -0.58 1.86 -0.96
N ASN A 142 -1.45 2.59 -0.24
CA ASN A 142 -2.21 3.68 -0.85
C ASN A 142 -1.38 4.96 -0.87
N CYS A 143 -0.77 5.23 -2.02
CA CYS A 143 0.07 6.41 -2.25
C CYS A 143 -0.72 7.63 -2.81
N SER A 144 -2.05 7.60 -2.77
CA SER A 144 -2.88 8.71 -3.26
C SER A 144 -2.85 9.88 -2.27
N GLY A 145 -1.97 10.86 -2.49
CA GLY A 145 -2.04 12.19 -1.87
C GLY A 145 -0.77 12.65 -1.16
N PHE A 146 0.03 11.75 -0.57
CA PHE A 146 1.25 12.12 0.12
C PHE A 146 2.27 10.98 0.16
N CYS A 147 3.46 11.24 -0.36
CA CYS A 147 4.56 10.28 -0.40
C CYS A 147 5.34 10.24 0.90
N ASP A 148 5.76 11.41 1.38
CA ASP A 148 6.52 11.52 2.61
C ASP A 148 5.71 10.95 3.79
N GLY A 149 6.29 10.06 4.58
CA GLY A 149 5.60 9.50 5.75
C GLY A 149 4.53 8.45 5.46
N THR A 150 4.38 7.97 4.21
CA THR A 150 3.60 6.76 3.91
C THR A 150 4.54 5.58 3.66
N MET A 151 4.51 4.57 4.52
CA MET A 151 5.33 3.35 4.36
C MET A 151 5.05 2.68 3.01
N GLY A 152 6.11 2.35 2.28
CA GLY A 152 6.00 1.68 0.97
C GLY A 152 5.61 2.61 -0.18
N CYS A 153 5.62 3.92 0.00
CA CYS A 153 5.48 4.89 -1.07
C CYS A 153 6.80 5.59 -1.33
N GLU A 154 7.14 5.81 -2.60
CA GLU A 154 8.35 6.49 -3.04
C GLU A 154 8.00 7.69 -3.94
N PRO A 155 8.66 8.85 -3.74
CA PRO A 155 8.58 9.96 -4.67
C PRO A 155 8.89 9.52 -6.11
N ALA A 156 7.95 9.80 -7.00
CA ALA A 156 8.07 9.43 -8.41
C ALA A 156 8.09 10.67 -9.28
N ILE A 157 8.86 10.61 -10.38
CA ILE A 157 8.88 11.63 -11.42
C ILE A 157 8.37 11.07 -12.73
N CYS A 158 7.88 11.92 -13.62
CA CYS A 158 7.36 11.44 -14.89
C CYS A 158 8.50 11.07 -15.83
N ALA A 159 8.33 9.96 -16.55
CA ALA A 159 9.25 9.58 -17.60
C ALA A 159 9.29 10.64 -18.71
N PHE A 160 10.40 10.70 -19.45
CA PHE A 160 10.49 11.62 -20.58
C PHE A 160 9.43 11.29 -21.63
N GLU A 161 8.75 12.33 -22.10
CA GLU A 161 7.65 12.22 -23.09
C GLU A 161 6.46 11.38 -22.60
N GLY A 162 6.41 11.03 -21.31
CA GLY A 162 5.30 10.34 -20.67
C GLY A 162 4.11 11.27 -20.42
N PRO A 163 2.92 10.69 -20.16
CA PRO A 163 1.79 11.47 -19.67
C PRO A 163 2.13 12.12 -18.32
N PRO A 164 1.43 13.21 -17.94
CA PRO A 164 1.48 13.72 -16.58
C PRO A 164 1.15 12.60 -15.60
N CYS A 165 2.02 12.40 -14.63
CA CYS A 165 1.98 11.29 -13.70
C CYS A 165 1.79 11.81 -12.27
N GLN A 166 1.39 10.92 -11.36
CA GLN A 166 1.37 11.27 -9.94
C GLN A 166 2.80 11.35 -9.41
N GLY A 167 3.06 12.23 -8.45
CA GLY A 167 4.39 12.40 -7.84
C GLY A 167 4.76 11.29 -6.85
N CYS A 168 3.99 10.21 -6.80
CA CYS A 168 4.08 9.18 -5.78
C CYS A 168 3.75 7.82 -6.35
N GLN A 169 4.60 6.83 -6.09
CA GLN A 169 4.49 5.46 -6.60
C GLN A 169 4.49 4.48 -5.43
N ALA A 170 3.57 3.51 -5.48
CA ALA A 170 3.58 2.39 -4.57
C ALA A 170 4.74 1.46 -4.90
N ILE A 171 5.57 1.17 -3.90
CA ILE A 171 6.63 0.18 -3.97
C ILE A 171 6.02 -1.19 -3.69
N ILE A 172 5.82 -1.94 -4.78
CA ILE A 172 5.23 -3.28 -4.77
C ILE A 172 6.22 -4.29 -5.34
N ALA A 173 5.87 -5.58 -5.22
CA ALA A 173 6.59 -6.62 -5.92
C ALA A 173 6.66 -6.31 -7.41
N ASN A 174 7.85 -6.47 -8.00
CA ASN A 174 8.14 -6.19 -9.40
C ASN A 174 8.04 -4.70 -9.80
N VAL A 175 8.04 -3.75 -8.86
CA VAL A 175 8.04 -2.32 -9.22
C VAL A 175 9.22 -1.92 -10.11
N CYS A 176 10.36 -2.60 -9.98
CA CYS A 176 11.56 -2.38 -10.77
C CYS A 176 11.63 -3.23 -12.04
N THR A 177 10.67 -4.12 -12.26
CA THR A 177 10.70 -5.13 -13.32
C THR A 177 9.31 -5.31 -13.91
N ALA A 178 9.04 -4.76 -15.10
CA ALA A 178 7.81 -5.07 -15.81
C ALA A 178 7.99 -6.31 -16.70
N VAL A 179 6.94 -7.12 -16.83
CA VAL A 179 6.79 -8.11 -17.90
C VAL A 179 5.78 -7.57 -18.89
N CYS A 180 6.19 -6.60 -19.70
CA CYS A 180 5.34 -6.04 -20.75
C CYS A 180 6.00 -6.06 -22.11
N ASP A 181 5.18 -6.07 -23.15
CA ASP A 181 5.62 -6.17 -24.55
C ASP A 181 6.27 -4.87 -25.06
N VAL A 182 6.23 -3.80 -24.27
CA VAL A 182 6.78 -2.48 -24.60
C VAL A 182 8.07 -2.21 -23.82
N PRO A 183 9.06 -1.56 -24.44
CA PRO A 183 10.28 -1.18 -23.74
C PRO A 183 9.99 -0.18 -22.61
N PRO A 184 10.83 -0.15 -21.55
CA PRO A 184 10.71 0.83 -20.48
C PRO A 184 10.76 2.25 -21.02
N PRO A 185 9.89 3.16 -20.54
CA PRO A 185 9.98 4.55 -20.91
C PRO A 185 11.30 5.15 -20.38
N PRO A 186 11.91 6.10 -21.11
CA PRO A 186 13.18 6.67 -20.72
C PRO A 186 13.04 7.54 -19.45
N CYS A 187 13.92 7.32 -18.48
CA CYS A 187 13.95 8.03 -17.19
C CYS A 187 15.14 8.99 -17.07
N PRO A 188 15.03 10.06 -16.27
CA PRO A 188 16.16 10.91 -15.92
C PRO A 188 17.30 10.14 -15.24
N PRO A 189 18.56 10.63 -15.31
CA PRO A 189 19.68 10.00 -14.62
C PRO A 189 19.42 9.85 -13.11
N GLY A 190 19.71 8.67 -12.56
CA GLY A 190 19.42 8.32 -11.15
C GLY A 190 18.05 7.69 -10.92
N PHE A 191 17.22 7.54 -11.97
CA PHE A 191 15.89 6.97 -11.86
C PHE A 191 15.70 5.80 -12.82
N VAL A 192 14.79 4.89 -12.46
CA VAL A 192 14.39 3.74 -13.27
C VAL A 192 12.88 3.69 -13.44
N ALA A 193 12.43 3.13 -14.57
CA ALA A 193 11.01 3.04 -14.88
C ALA A 193 10.30 2.15 -13.86
N ALA A 194 9.23 2.67 -13.28
CA ALA A 194 8.39 1.94 -12.35
C ALA A 194 7.35 1.09 -13.09
N SER A 195 7.02 -0.06 -12.51
CA SER A 195 5.99 -0.98 -12.96
C SER A 195 4.92 -1.18 -11.90
N ASP A 196 3.69 -1.44 -12.32
CA ASP A 196 2.62 -1.92 -11.45
C ASP A 196 2.61 -3.45 -11.31
N GLY A 197 3.69 -4.12 -11.75
CA GLY A 197 3.82 -5.57 -11.83
C GLY A 197 3.23 -6.16 -13.12
N VAL A 198 2.52 -5.37 -13.92
CA VAL A 198 1.94 -5.78 -15.21
C VAL A 198 2.55 -5.01 -16.38
N CYS A 199 2.67 -3.69 -16.25
CA CYS A 199 3.21 -2.81 -17.27
C CYS A 199 3.99 -1.64 -16.65
N TRP A 200 4.64 -0.82 -17.48
CA TRP A 200 5.25 0.42 -17.03
C TRP A 200 4.17 1.44 -16.67
N THR A 201 4.33 2.11 -15.52
CA THR A 201 3.36 3.13 -15.06
C THR A 201 3.55 4.48 -15.75
N GLY A 202 4.62 4.64 -16.53
CA GLY A 202 5.05 5.94 -17.08
C GLY A 202 5.73 6.83 -16.03
N GLN A 203 5.98 6.31 -14.84
CA GLN A 203 6.72 6.97 -13.77
C GLN A 203 8.13 6.40 -13.66
N CYS A 204 9.00 7.18 -13.04
CA CYS A 204 10.36 6.82 -12.70
C CYS A 204 10.56 7.01 -11.20
N ILE A 205 11.12 5.99 -10.54
CA ILE A 205 11.48 5.99 -9.11
C ILE A 205 12.99 5.96 -8.95
N ASP A 206 13.49 6.34 -7.77
CA ASP A 206 14.92 6.33 -7.49
C ASP A 206 15.51 4.93 -7.70
N GLN A 207 16.63 4.86 -8.44
CA GLN A 207 17.29 3.59 -8.75
C GLN A 207 17.77 2.83 -7.49
N VAL A 208 18.01 3.55 -6.38
CA VAL A 208 18.40 2.98 -5.09
C VAL A 208 17.33 2.05 -4.54
N ILE A 209 16.04 2.35 -4.78
CA ILE A 209 14.92 1.47 -4.41
C ILE A 209 15.01 0.13 -5.12
N CYS A 210 15.57 0.12 -6.32
CA CYS A 210 15.77 -1.08 -7.13
C CYS A 210 17.14 -1.74 -6.93
N GLY A 211 17.98 -1.22 -6.03
CA GLY A 211 19.33 -1.72 -5.79
C GLY A 211 20.30 -1.53 -6.97
N LEU A 212 20.12 -0.46 -7.77
CA LEU A 212 20.88 -0.18 -9.00
C LEU A 212 21.84 1.02 -8.90
#